data_AF-A0A7Z1HHM4-F1
#
_entry.id   AF-A0A7Z1HHM4-F1
#
_cell.length_a   1.000
_cell.length_b   1.000
_cell.length_c   1.000
_cell.angle_alpha   90.00
_cell.angle_beta   90.00
_cell.angle_gamma   90.00
#
_symmetry.space_group_name_H-M   'P 1'
#
loop_
_entity.id
_entity.type
_entity.pdbx_description
1 polymer ?
#
loop_
_entity_poly.entity_id
_entity_poly.type
_entity_poly.pdbx_seq_one_letter_code
_entity_poly.pdbx_strand_id
1 'polypeptide(L)'
;MIKYVGVCLLMLLTGCSEPAIKYSDIEQVKQQLRVQNEFLQPLDTSIASEITLDSKLPFSESYLLTRHDVYRSLRAMDLTKPQQQLADYLSISERFPARYFPWPANINVVENMLSNDLITDQEIAQWIGFTIKQLSLGLESKLKLNKIELNSLKSHVAKLEEIKGISQDISVALESLSDYLSSYTPRGSVGLHGLPNGASWYQSKLNYFAQKTDAPLIWLAKIQNRAEFSKQQRYTQTFDGDHSDSLLEKWLMFNSYELIAGLDWEQSYYNLPLSASLQIEKMSDSDKAFWLAMMETDLGIHYHAWTVQQAKVNLQKRIQMSDKQAAYAVENLVYFPAFSFAFAQLLDNKL
;
A
#
# COMPACT_ATOMS: atom_id res chain seq x y z
N MET A 1 47.93 38.40 34.50
CA MET A 1 48.50 37.68 33.35
C MET A 1 47.89 36.29 33.33
N ILE A 2 47.30 35.92 32.20
CA ILE A 2 46.44 34.75 31.95
C ILE A 2 47.23 33.45 32.16
N LYS A 3 46.61 32.39 32.72
CA LYS A 3 46.36 31.11 32.01
C LYS A 3 45.69 30.03 32.88
N TYR A 4 44.45 29.78 32.49
CA TYR A 4 43.63 28.57 32.57
C TYR A 4 44.37 27.26 32.87
N VAL A 5 43.87 26.51 33.85
CA VAL A 5 43.97 25.04 33.88
C VAL A 5 42.56 24.50 33.69
N GLY A 6 42.31 24.02 32.47
CA GLY A 6 41.04 23.48 32.05
C GLY A 6 40.77 22.13 32.71
N VAL A 7 39.55 22.00 33.22
CA VAL A 7 38.92 20.73 33.53
C VAL A 7 38.72 19.99 32.21
N CYS A 8 39.48 18.92 31.97
CA CYS A 8 39.18 17.95 30.91
C CYS A 8 37.92 17.18 31.32
N LEU A 9 36.75 17.69 30.92
CA LEU A 9 35.55 16.87 30.79
C LEU A 9 35.79 15.94 29.59
N LEU A 10 36.22 14.71 29.90
CA LEU A 10 36.11 13.58 28.97
C LEU A 10 34.62 13.31 28.75
N MET A 11 34.04 14.01 27.77
CA MET A 11 32.79 13.57 27.16
C MET A 11 33.07 12.22 26.52
N LEU A 12 32.64 11.16 27.19
CA LEU A 12 32.49 9.84 26.61
C LEU A 12 31.53 9.98 25.43
N LEU A 13 32.10 10.20 24.24
CA LEU A 13 31.47 9.86 22.99
C LEU A 13 31.28 8.34 23.03
N THR A 14 30.14 7.89 23.58
CA THR A 14 29.58 6.61 23.16
C THR A 14 29.36 6.76 21.67
N GLY A 15 30.31 6.25 20.88
CA GLY A 15 30.12 6.09 19.45
C GLY A 15 28.77 5.41 19.24
N CYS A 16 28.02 5.86 18.24
CA CYS A 16 26.89 5.11 17.73
C CYS A 16 27.34 3.67 17.54
N SER A 17 27.00 2.79 18.48
CA SER A 17 27.13 1.35 18.27
C SER A 17 26.35 1.06 17.00
N GLU A 18 26.98 0.42 16.03
CA GLU A 18 26.27 -0.04 14.84
C GLU A 18 25.00 -0.77 15.31
N PRO A 19 23.81 -0.37 14.85
CA PRO A 19 22.57 -0.95 15.34
C PRO A 19 22.60 -2.46 15.11
N ALA A 20 22.22 -3.24 16.14
CA ALA A 20 22.22 -4.69 16.03
C ALA A 20 21.35 -5.16 14.85
N ILE A 21 21.96 -5.93 13.95
CA ILE A 21 21.27 -6.67 12.90
C ILE A 21 20.55 -7.84 13.59
N LYS A 22 19.23 -7.91 13.43
CA LYS A 22 18.40 -8.89 14.14
C LYS A 22 18.18 -10.17 13.32
N TYR A 23 18.20 -10.06 12.00
CA TYR A 23 17.94 -11.16 11.06
C TYR A 23 19.16 -11.37 10.16
N SER A 24 19.59 -12.62 9.99
CA SER A 24 20.83 -12.97 9.28
C SER A 24 20.66 -13.31 7.80
N ASP A 25 19.44 -13.62 7.36
CA ASP A 25 19.13 -13.98 5.97
C ASP A 25 17.71 -13.56 5.53
N ILE A 26 17.46 -13.63 4.23
CA ILE A 26 16.21 -13.18 3.61
C ILE A 26 15.01 -14.06 3.96
N GLU A 27 15.21 -15.34 4.27
CA GLU A 27 14.10 -16.23 4.63
C GLU A 27 13.57 -15.90 6.03
N GLN A 28 14.45 -15.57 6.97
CA GLN A 28 14.04 -15.04 8.27
C GLN A 28 13.26 -13.73 8.14
N VAL A 29 13.70 -12.83 7.24
CA VAL A 29 12.98 -11.58 6.95
C VAL A 29 11.59 -11.87 6.38
N LYS A 30 11.48 -12.76 5.39
CA LYS A 30 10.20 -13.18 4.81
C LYS A 30 9.25 -13.72 5.87
N GLN A 31 9.74 -14.65 6.69
CA GLN A 31 8.95 -15.26 7.77
C GLN A 31 8.47 -14.19 8.75
N GLN A 32 9.37 -13.31 9.21
CA GLN A 32 9.00 -12.27 10.16
C GLN A 32 7.99 -11.28 9.59
N LEU A 33 8.12 -10.86 8.32
CA LEU A 33 7.15 -9.95 7.69
C LEU A 33 5.79 -10.61 7.56
N ARG A 34 5.75 -11.90 7.23
CA ARG A 34 4.50 -12.69 7.15
C ARG A 34 3.78 -12.75 8.49
N VAL A 35 4.49 -13.12 9.56
CA VAL A 35 3.96 -13.11 10.93
C VAL A 35 3.44 -11.73 11.31
N GLN A 36 4.25 -10.71 11.08
CA GLN A 36 3.94 -9.36 11.52
C GLN A 36 2.67 -8.79 10.85
N ASN A 37 2.41 -9.16 9.60
CA ASN A 37 1.30 -8.62 8.81
C ASN A 37 0.13 -9.61 8.70
N GLU A 38 0.05 -10.66 9.51
CA GLU A 38 -0.98 -11.70 9.35
C GLU A 38 -2.41 -11.14 9.45
N PHE A 39 -2.65 -10.10 10.23
CA PHE A 39 -3.97 -9.44 10.32
C PHE A 39 -4.26 -8.53 9.13
N LEU A 40 -3.24 -8.15 8.36
CA LEU A 40 -3.38 -7.39 7.10
C LEU A 40 -3.55 -8.37 5.93
N GLN A 41 -2.67 -9.37 5.84
CA GLN A 41 -2.68 -10.41 4.81
C GLN A 41 -2.59 -11.78 5.50
N PRO A 42 -3.73 -12.46 5.74
CA PRO A 42 -3.78 -13.75 6.43
C PRO A 42 -2.85 -14.79 5.82
N LEU A 43 -2.22 -15.59 6.68
CA LEU A 43 -1.36 -16.69 6.27
C LEU A 43 -2.20 -17.90 5.88
N ASP A 44 -1.75 -18.64 4.86
CA ASP A 44 -2.27 -19.99 4.62
C ASP A 44 -2.06 -20.86 5.87
N THR A 45 -3.08 -21.62 6.23
CA THR A 45 -3.15 -22.43 7.47
C THR A 45 -1.99 -23.42 7.64
N SER A 46 -1.31 -23.81 6.57
CA SER A 46 -0.13 -24.68 6.59
C SER A 46 1.14 -24.00 7.10
N ILE A 47 1.24 -22.67 6.98
CA ILE A 47 2.42 -21.89 7.40
C ILE A 47 2.29 -21.46 8.87
N ALA A 48 1.05 -21.26 9.35
CA ALA A 48 0.78 -20.80 10.72
C ALA A 48 1.24 -21.79 11.81
N SER A 49 1.30 -23.10 11.52
CA SER A 49 1.67 -24.14 12.49
C SER A 49 3.18 -24.24 12.77
N GLU A 50 4.03 -23.67 11.93
CA GLU A 50 5.50 -23.72 12.08
C GLU A 50 6.09 -22.49 12.77
N ILE A 51 5.28 -21.45 13.02
CA ILE A 51 5.76 -20.17 13.52
C ILE A 51 5.28 -19.94 14.95
N THR A 52 6.22 -19.69 15.87
CA THR A 52 5.88 -19.10 17.17
C THR A 52 5.48 -17.65 16.95
N LEU A 53 4.17 -17.41 16.84
CA LEU A 53 3.58 -16.13 16.48
C LEU A 53 3.62 -15.16 17.67
N ASP A 54 4.63 -14.29 17.72
CA ASP A 54 4.55 -13.00 18.45
C ASP A 54 3.93 -11.96 17.50
N SER A 55 2.68 -12.22 17.10
CA SER A 55 1.95 -11.34 16.21
C SER A 55 1.61 -10.03 16.91
N LYS A 56 1.76 -8.92 16.19
CA LYS A 56 1.58 -7.59 16.73
C LYS A 56 0.44 -6.90 16.03
N LEU A 57 -0.44 -6.26 16.80
CA LEU A 57 -1.54 -5.49 16.26
C LEU A 57 -1.05 -4.49 15.20
N PRO A 58 -1.67 -4.44 14.00
CA PRO A 58 -1.19 -3.62 12.90
C PRO A 58 -0.99 -2.17 13.29
N PHE A 59 0.17 -1.62 12.92
CA PHE A 59 0.57 -0.23 13.15
C PHE A 59 0.65 0.23 14.63
N SER A 60 0.52 -0.68 15.59
CA SER A 60 0.92 -0.42 16.97
C SER A 60 2.42 -0.03 17.05
N GLU A 61 2.84 0.60 18.16
CA GLU A 61 4.24 0.98 18.33
C GLU A 61 5.18 -0.23 18.26
N SER A 62 4.79 -1.35 18.87
CA SER A 62 5.56 -2.60 18.83
C SER A 62 5.64 -3.18 17.41
N TYR A 63 4.57 -3.08 16.62
CA TYR A 63 4.56 -3.43 15.20
C TYR A 63 5.55 -2.55 14.42
N LEU A 64 5.46 -1.22 14.58
CA LEU A 64 6.32 -0.27 13.85
C LEU A 64 7.80 -0.47 14.19
N LEU A 65 8.13 -0.75 15.44
CA LEU A 65 9.50 -1.08 15.87
C LEU A 65 10.01 -2.38 15.23
N THR A 66 9.21 -3.45 15.22
CA THR A 66 9.60 -4.70 14.52
C THR A 66 9.82 -4.43 13.03
N ARG A 67 8.91 -3.68 12.38
CA ARG A 67 9.01 -3.36 10.95
C ARG A 67 10.35 -2.68 10.64
N HIS A 68 10.70 -1.69 11.47
CA HIS A 68 11.94 -0.95 11.38
C HIS A 68 13.18 -1.84 11.53
N ASP A 69 13.19 -2.73 12.52
CA ASP A 69 14.28 -3.67 12.73
C ASP A 69 14.44 -4.66 11.56
N VAL A 70 13.32 -5.13 11.00
CA VAL A 70 13.31 -6.02 9.84
C VAL A 70 13.86 -5.32 8.61
N TYR A 71 13.38 -4.13 8.26
CA TYR A 71 13.85 -3.41 7.08
C TYR A 71 15.30 -2.95 7.22
N ARG A 72 15.73 -2.58 8.44
CA ARG A 72 17.14 -2.28 8.72
C ARG A 72 18.01 -3.51 8.49
N SER A 73 17.60 -4.68 8.99
CA SER A 73 18.33 -5.94 8.78
C SER A 73 18.38 -6.31 7.30
N LEU A 74 17.26 -6.20 6.59
CA LEU A 74 17.18 -6.45 5.15
C LEU A 74 18.17 -5.58 4.35
N ARG A 75 18.29 -4.29 4.67
CA ARG A 75 19.23 -3.38 3.98
C ARG A 75 20.70 -3.64 4.28
N ALA A 76 21.01 -4.39 5.33
CA ALA A 76 22.38 -4.78 5.66
C ALA A 76 22.82 -6.09 4.96
N MET A 77 21.89 -6.78 4.29
CA MET A 77 22.17 -8.02 3.57
C MET A 77 22.79 -7.76 2.19
N ASP A 78 23.47 -8.78 1.65
CA ASP A 78 23.89 -8.78 0.25
C ASP A 78 22.69 -9.14 -0.64
N LEU A 79 22.13 -8.12 -1.31
CA LEU A 79 20.89 -8.22 -2.09
C LEU A 79 21.17 -8.11 -3.58
N THR A 80 20.43 -8.88 -4.38
CA THR A 80 20.34 -8.63 -5.82
C THR A 80 19.72 -7.26 -6.10
N LYS A 81 19.98 -6.67 -7.27
CA LYS A 81 19.44 -5.35 -7.61
C LYS A 81 17.91 -5.21 -7.45
N PRO A 82 17.07 -6.16 -7.92
CA PRO A 82 15.62 -6.07 -7.68
C PRO A 82 15.23 -6.15 -6.20
N GLN A 83 15.95 -6.95 -5.41
CA GLN A 83 15.74 -7.03 -3.96
C GLN A 83 16.16 -5.74 -3.26
N GLN A 84 17.26 -5.11 -3.67
CA GLN A 84 17.69 -3.81 -3.15
C GLN A 84 16.64 -2.72 -3.44
N GLN A 85 16.10 -2.68 -4.66
CA GLN A 85 15.04 -1.72 -5.03
C GLN A 85 13.78 -1.89 -4.17
N LEU A 86 13.38 -3.15 -3.89
CA LEU A 86 12.29 -3.45 -2.96
C LEU A 86 12.64 -3.03 -1.52
N ALA A 87 13.83 -3.35 -1.02
CA ALA A 87 14.26 -2.98 0.33
C ALA A 87 14.29 -1.45 0.55
N ASP A 88 14.75 -0.70 -0.46
CA ASP A 88 14.76 0.76 -0.44
C ASP A 88 13.32 1.31 -0.45
N TYR A 89 12.44 0.75 -1.29
CA TYR A 89 11.03 1.14 -1.30
C TYR A 89 10.34 0.90 0.05
N LEU A 90 10.53 -0.28 0.65
CA LEU A 90 10.00 -0.61 1.97
C LEU A 90 10.53 0.32 3.06
N SER A 91 11.82 0.68 3.02
CA SER A 91 12.42 1.60 4.00
C SER A 91 11.91 3.04 3.84
N ILE A 92 11.62 3.47 2.61
CA ILE A 92 10.98 4.76 2.36
C ILE A 92 9.53 4.71 2.88
N SER A 93 8.84 3.58 2.72
CA SER A 93 7.43 3.45 3.11
C SER A 93 7.17 3.60 4.61
N GLU A 94 8.16 3.32 5.46
CA GLU A 94 8.08 3.57 6.91
C GLU A 94 7.86 5.03 7.28
N ARG A 95 8.31 5.95 6.44
CA ARG A 95 8.27 7.39 6.71
C ARG A 95 6.91 8.01 6.40
N PHE A 96 6.02 7.26 5.76
CA PHE A 96 4.71 7.72 5.35
C PHE A 96 3.67 7.58 6.48
N PRO A 97 2.57 8.34 6.41
CA PRO A 97 1.64 8.49 7.53
C PRO A 97 0.76 7.25 7.79
N ALA A 98 1.17 6.05 7.36
CA ALA A 98 0.39 4.82 7.56
C ALA A 98 0.04 4.56 9.04
N ARG A 99 0.88 5.02 9.98
CA ARG A 99 0.59 5.01 11.43
C ARG A 99 -0.71 5.73 11.83
N TYR A 100 -1.16 6.72 11.04
CA TYR A 100 -2.40 7.46 11.27
C TYR A 100 -3.63 6.82 10.62
N PHE A 101 -3.41 5.83 9.74
CA PHE A 101 -4.44 5.08 9.02
C PHE A 101 -4.25 3.57 9.26
N PRO A 102 -4.36 3.10 10.53
CA PRO A 102 -3.99 1.73 10.88
C PRO A 102 -4.89 0.68 10.24
N TRP A 103 -6.10 1.05 9.80
CA TRP A 103 -7.00 0.20 9.02
C TRP A 103 -6.93 0.60 7.53
N PRO A 104 -6.19 -0.15 6.68
CA PRO A 104 -6.13 0.12 5.25
C PRO A 104 -7.50 -0.01 4.61
N ALA A 105 -7.87 0.92 3.72
CA ALA A 105 -9.22 0.96 3.16
C ALA A 105 -9.60 -0.28 2.34
N ASN A 106 -8.62 -0.96 1.75
CA ASN A 106 -8.82 -2.11 0.88
C ASN A 106 -8.97 -3.45 1.62
N ILE A 107 -8.76 -3.48 2.95
CA ILE A 107 -8.72 -4.72 3.74
C ILE A 107 -9.68 -4.63 4.93
N ASN A 108 -10.40 -5.71 5.20
CA ASN A 108 -11.20 -5.84 6.42
C ASN A 108 -10.36 -6.46 7.55
N VAL A 109 -9.56 -5.64 8.22
CA VAL A 109 -8.60 -6.11 9.24
C VAL A 109 -9.29 -6.82 10.42
N VAL A 110 -10.47 -6.35 10.85
CA VAL A 110 -11.20 -6.99 11.95
C VAL A 110 -11.76 -8.35 11.52
N GLU A 111 -12.22 -8.51 10.29
CA GLU A 111 -12.63 -9.82 9.77
C GLU A 111 -11.46 -10.82 9.73
N ASN A 112 -10.27 -10.35 9.35
CA ASN A 112 -9.04 -11.16 9.44
C ASN A 112 -8.72 -11.53 10.89
N MET A 113 -8.85 -10.59 11.84
CA MET A 113 -8.61 -10.84 13.26
C MET A 113 -9.62 -11.85 13.85
N LEU A 114 -10.91 -11.72 13.51
CA LEU A 114 -11.97 -12.64 13.95
C LEU A 114 -11.78 -14.06 13.42
N SER A 115 -11.07 -14.20 12.29
CA SER A 115 -10.73 -15.50 11.69
C SER A 115 -9.45 -16.12 12.27
N ASN A 116 -8.81 -15.47 13.24
CA ASN A 116 -7.54 -15.88 13.82
C ASN A 116 -7.67 -16.17 15.31
N ASP A 117 -7.36 -17.39 15.73
CA ASP A 117 -7.52 -17.87 17.12
C ASP A 117 -6.48 -17.29 18.11
N LEU A 118 -5.50 -16.51 17.66
CA LEU A 118 -4.41 -15.99 18.49
C LEU A 118 -4.71 -14.64 19.14
N ILE A 119 -5.80 -13.99 18.73
CA ILE A 119 -6.19 -12.67 19.23
C ILE A 119 -7.51 -12.77 19.99
N THR A 120 -7.57 -12.11 21.15
CA THR A 120 -8.78 -12.07 21.95
C THR A 120 -9.74 -10.98 21.46
N ASP A 121 -11.03 -11.16 21.72
CA ASP A 121 -12.05 -10.14 21.43
C ASP A 121 -11.72 -8.78 22.05
N GLN A 122 -11.12 -8.78 23.25
CA GLN A 122 -10.70 -7.57 23.94
C GLN A 122 -9.58 -6.85 23.19
N GLU A 123 -8.61 -7.58 22.63
CA GLU A 123 -7.53 -7.00 21.82
C GLU A 123 -8.05 -6.44 20.50
N ILE A 124 -9.02 -7.11 19.87
CA ILE A 124 -9.72 -6.59 18.67
C ILE A 124 -10.41 -5.27 19.01
N ALA A 125 -11.20 -5.23 20.09
CA ALA A 125 -11.89 -4.01 20.54
C ALA A 125 -10.91 -2.88 20.86
N GLN A 126 -9.77 -3.19 21.50
CA GLN A 126 -8.70 -2.22 21.77
C GLN A 126 -8.08 -1.68 20.47
N TRP A 127 -7.88 -2.52 19.46
CA TRP A 127 -7.34 -2.09 18.16
C TRP A 127 -8.32 -1.20 17.38
N ILE A 128 -9.63 -1.47 17.47
CA ILE A 128 -10.67 -0.59 16.93
C ILE A 128 -10.61 0.79 17.62
N GLY A 129 -10.53 0.82 18.95
CA GLY A 129 -10.34 2.07 19.70
C GLY A 129 -9.03 2.80 19.36
N PHE A 130 -7.95 2.05 19.16
CA PHE A 130 -6.67 2.58 18.67
C PHE A 130 -6.82 3.23 17.29
N THR A 131 -7.63 2.66 16.39
CA THR A 131 -7.92 3.24 15.07
C THR A 131 -8.59 4.61 15.19
N ILE A 132 -9.59 4.76 16.06
CA ILE A 132 -10.24 6.07 16.33
C ILE A 132 -9.20 7.10 16.79
N LYS A 133 -8.32 6.70 17.73
CA LYS A 133 -7.26 7.56 18.26
C LYS A 133 -6.28 8.01 17.16
N GLN A 134 -5.82 7.09 16.32
CA GLN A 134 -4.89 7.43 15.24
C GLN A 134 -5.52 8.33 14.18
N LEU A 135 -6.78 8.09 13.81
CA LEU A 135 -7.51 8.97 12.89
C LEU A 135 -7.69 10.38 13.47
N SER A 136 -7.91 10.49 14.78
CA SER A 136 -8.03 11.79 15.47
C SER A 136 -6.71 12.56 15.47
N LEU A 137 -5.60 11.90 15.81
CA LEU A 137 -4.26 12.48 15.71
C LEU A 137 -3.89 12.86 14.27
N GLY A 138 -4.34 12.06 13.30
CA GLY A 138 -4.20 12.35 11.88
C GLY A 138 -4.89 13.65 11.48
N LEU A 139 -6.12 13.88 11.95
CA LEU A 139 -6.88 15.11 11.69
C LEU A 139 -6.12 16.37 12.18
N GLU A 140 -5.54 16.32 13.38
CA GLU A 140 -4.70 17.41 13.92
C GLU A 140 -3.50 17.71 13.02
N SER A 141 -2.92 16.67 12.43
CA SER A 141 -1.77 16.75 11.51
C SER A 141 -2.16 16.97 10.05
N LYS A 142 -3.45 17.24 9.75
CA LYS A 142 -4.01 17.36 8.38
C LYS A 142 -3.84 16.10 7.51
N LEU A 143 -3.66 14.95 8.15
CA LEU A 143 -3.65 13.63 7.54
C LEU A 143 -5.05 13.06 7.61
N LYS A 144 -5.83 13.25 6.54
CA LYS A 144 -7.24 12.86 6.49
C LYS A 144 -7.50 11.78 5.47
N LEU A 145 -8.40 10.84 5.78
CA LEU A 145 -8.96 9.92 4.78
C LEU A 145 -9.61 10.71 3.64
N ASN A 146 -9.58 10.19 2.42
CA ASN A 146 -10.41 10.71 1.33
C ASN A 146 -11.80 10.08 1.38
N LYS A 147 -12.70 10.54 0.50
CA LYS A 147 -14.08 10.07 0.45
C LYS A 147 -14.21 8.58 0.11
N ILE A 148 -13.35 8.05 -0.77
CA ILE A 148 -13.33 6.62 -1.13
C ILE A 148 -12.85 5.78 0.06
N GLU A 149 -11.71 6.13 0.67
CA GLU A 149 -11.15 5.46 1.85
C GLU A 149 -12.14 5.47 3.03
N LEU A 150 -12.77 6.62 3.32
CA LEU A 150 -13.78 6.77 4.37
C LEU A 150 -15.00 5.88 4.12
N ASN A 151 -15.51 5.87 2.88
CA ASN A 151 -16.67 5.05 2.54
C ASN A 151 -16.34 3.56 2.66
N SER A 152 -15.14 3.14 2.26
CA SER A 152 -14.69 1.75 2.41
C SER A 152 -14.66 1.33 3.88
N LEU A 153 -14.08 2.16 4.75
CA LEU A 153 -14.03 1.88 6.18
C LEU A 153 -15.43 1.81 6.80
N LYS A 154 -16.35 2.70 6.41
CA LYS A 154 -17.77 2.63 6.82
C LYS A 154 -18.42 1.34 6.37
N SER A 155 -18.15 0.89 5.15
CA SER A 155 -18.67 -0.37 4.63
C SER A 155 -18.13 -1.59 5.37
N HIS A 156 -16.85 -1.59 5.77
CA HIS A 156 -16.29 -2.66 6.60
C HIS A 156 -16.96 -2.71 7.97
N VAL A 157 -17.11 -1.56 8.64
CA VAL A 157 -17.79 -1.48 9.94
C VAL A 157 -19.23 -1.98 9.85
N ALA A 158 -20.00 -1.51 8.87
CA ALA A 158 -21.40 -1.93 8.69
C ALA A 158 -21.53 -3.45 8.48
N LYS A 159 -20.62 -4.07 7.71
CA LYS A 159 -20.60 -5.52 7.53
C LYS A 159 -20.30 -6.27 8.83
N LEU A 160 -19.40 -5.75 9.65
CA LEU A 160 -19.02 -6.37 10.92
C LEU A 160 -20.16 -6.27 11.96
N GLU A 161 -20.92 -5.17 11.97
CA GLU A 161 -22.11 -4.98 12.81
C GLU A 161 -23.23 -6.00 12.49
N GLU A 162 -23.25 -6.57 11.28
CA GLU A 162 -24.20 -7.61 10.87
C GLU A 162 -23.80 -9.03 11.35
N ILE A 163 -22.59 -9.22 11.89
CA ILE A 163 -22.09 -10.53 12.34
C ILE A 163 -22.84 -10.98 13.60
N LYS A 164 -23.56 -12.10 13.49
CA LYS A 164 -24.25 -12.72 14.63
C LYS A 164 -23.24 -13.32 15.61
N GLY A 165 -23.41 -13.02 16.89
CA GLY A 165 -22.57 -13.59 17.95
C GLY A 165 -21.22 -12.89 18.12
N ILE A 166 -21.03 -11.73 17.47
CA ILE A 166 -19.90 -10.84 17.79
C ILE A 166 -19.97 -10.45 19.27
N SER A 167 -18.82 -10.39 19.93
CA SER A 167 -18.77 -10.11 21.36
C SER A 167 -19.23 -8.70 21.68
N GLN A 168 -19.72 -8.50 22.91
CA GLN A 168 -20.20 -7.19 23.34
C GLN A 168 -19.10 -6.12 23.28
N ASP A 169 -17.85 -6.47 23.63
CA ASP A 169 -16.72 -5.56 23.61
C ASP A 169 -16.41 -5.06 22.20
N ILE A 170 -16.41 -5.95 21.21
CA ILE A 170 -16.22 -5.59 19.80
C ILE A 170 -17.42 -4.78 19.29
N SER A 171 -18.65 -5.18 19.62
CA SER A 171 -19.87 -4.47 19.23
C SER A 171 -19.83 -3.00 19.68
N VAL A 172 -19.50 -2.75 20.96
CA VAL A 172 -19.38 -1.38 21.51
C VAL A 172 -18.25 -0.59 20.83
N ALA A 173 -17.13 -1.24 20.52
CA ALA A 173 -16.02 -0.59 19.84
C ALA A 173 -16.38 -0.22 18.39
N LEU A 174 -17.11 -1.10 17.67
CA LEU A 174 -17.61 -0.84 16.32
C LEU A 174 -18.62 0.30 16.30
N GLU A 175 -19.59 0.31 17.22
CA GLU A 175 -20.55 1.42 17.38
C GLU A 175 -19.81 2.75 17.59
N SER A 176 -18.81 2.77 18.48
CA SER A 176 -17.99 3.96 18.73
C SER A 176 -17.23 4.43 17.47
N LEU A 177 -16.69 3.49 16.68
CA LEU A 177 -16.01 3.81 15.42
C LEU A 177 -17.02 4.31 14.38
N SER A 178 -18.19 3.69 14.27
CA SER A 178 -19.28 4.06 13.36
C SER A 178 -19.72 5.50 13.61
N ASP A 179 -19.97 5.85 14.87
CA ASP A 179 -20.30 7.21 15.32
C ASP A 179 -19.19 8.21 14.96
N TYR A 180 -17.93 7.87 15.24
CA TYR A 180 -16.79 8.70 14.87
C TYR A 180 -16.71 8.94 13.36
N LEU A 181 -16.85 7.90 12.54
CA LEU A 181 -16.80 8.00 11.08
C LEU A 181 -17.99 8.77 10.49
N SER A 182 -19.15 8.78 11.16
CA SER A 182 -20.32 9.54 10.72
C SER A 182 -20.04 11.05 10.64
N SER A 183 -19.24 11.57 11.58
CA SER A 183 -18.85 12.97 11.68
C SER A 183 -17.49 13.30 11.05
N TYR A 184 -16.76 12.30 10.59
CA TYR A 184 -15.43 12.46 10.00
C TYR A 184 -15.47 13.27 8.69
N THR A 185 -14.64 14.33 8.62
CA THR A 185 -14.53 15.17 7.42
C THR A 185 -13.39 14.68 6.52
N PRO A 186 -13.68 14.10 5.34
CA PRO A 186 -12.62 13.64 4.44
C PRO A 186 -11.87 14.80 3.77
N ARG A 187 -10.65 14.53 3.29
CA ARG A 187 -9.94 15.47 2.39
C ARG A 187 -10.67 15.57 1.05
N GLY A 188 -10.58 16.75 0.42
CA GLY A 188 -11.25 17.01 -0.87
C GLY A 188 -10.65 16.27 -2.06
N SER A 189 -9.35 15.98 -2.02
CA SER A 189 -8.66 15.23 -3.06
C SER A 189 -8.55 13.75 -2.72
N VAL A 190 -8.87 12.88 -3.69
CA VAL A 190 -8.71 11.43 -3.53
C VAL A 190 -7.26 10.98 -3.72
N GLY A 191 -6.46 11.73 -4.48
CA GLY A 191 -5.07 11.42 -4.75
C GLY A 191 -4.12 11.67 -3.56
N LEU A 192 -2.90 11.13 -3.67
CA LEU A 192 -1.88 11.26 -2.63
C LEU A 192 -1.41 12.69 -2.45
N HIS A 193 -1.35 13.53 -3.49
CA HIS A 193 -0.96 14.95 -3.34
C HIS A 193 -1.84 15.73 -2.34
N GLY A 194 -3.03 15.24 -2.01
CA GLY A 194 -3.90 15.82 -0.99
C GLY A 194 -3.40 15.63 0.44
N LEU A 195 -2.35 14.82 0.65
CA LEU A 195 -1.70 14.60 1.94
C LEU A 195 -0.41 15.43 2.08
N PRO A 196 -0.05 15.86 3.30
CA PRO A 196 1.30 16.31 3.63
C PRO A 196 2.37 15.33 3.09
N ASN A 197 3.36 15.84 2.35
CA ASN A 197 4.41 15.07 1.67
C ASN A 197 3.91 14.03 0.64
N GLY A 198 2.63 14.08 0.26
CA GLY A 198 2.00 13.11 -0.63
C GLY A 198 2.58 13.08 -2.05
N ALA A 199 3.10 14.20 -2.54
CA ALA A 199 3.82 14.24 -3.82
C ALA A 199 5.14 13.43 -3.77
N SER A 200 5.89 13.55 -2.67
CA SER A 200 7.12 12.76 -2.46
C SER A 200 6.80 11.28 -2.28
N TRP A 201 5.68 10.98 -1.60
CA TRP A 201 5.20 9.61 -1.49
C TRP A 201 4.87 9.02 -2.85
N TYR A 202 4.05 9.72 -3.62
CA TYR A 202 3.68 9.26 -4.96
C TYR A 202 4.91 9.07 -5.86
N GLN A 203 5.89 9.99 -5.82
CA GLN A 203 7.15 9.83 -6.55
C GLN A 203 7.92 8.58 -6.14
N SER A 204 7.98 8.26 -4.84
CA SER A 204 8.67 7.04 -4.39
C SER A 204 7.99 5.77 -4.90
N LYS A 205 6.65 5.75 -4.93
CA LYS A 205 5.88 4.64 -5.51
C LYS A 205 6.11 4.55 -7.02
N LEU A 206 6.07 5.67 -7.75
CA LEU A 206 6.42 5.71 -9.18
C LEU A 206 7.81 5.13 -9.45
N ASN A 207 8.82 5.54 -8.68
CA ASN A 207 10.19 5.07 -8.87
C ASN A 207 10.32 3.55 -8.68
N TYR A 208 9.64 3.01 -7.68
CA TYR A 208 9.63 1.57 -7.41
C TYR A 208 8.86 0.83 -8.51
N PHE A 209 7.60 1.19 -8.77
CA PHE A 209 6.79 0.44 -9.74
C PHE A 209 7.31 0.55 -11.18
N ALA A 210 7.77 1.74 -11.59
CA ALA A 210 8.36 1.92 -12.91
C ALA A 210 9.79 1.35 -13.04
N GLN A 211 10.41 0.93 -11.93
CA GLN A 211 11.81 0.50 -11.86
C GLN A 211 12.79 1.54 -12.44
N LYS A 212 12.38 2.82 -12.45
CA LYS A 212 13.06 3.94 -13.07
C LYS A 212 12.62 5.25 -12.43
N THR A 213 13.56 6.17 -12.26
CA THR A 213 13.26 7.51 -11.73
C THR A 213 13.05 8.49 -12.87
N ASP A 214 11.80 8.89 -13.08
CA ASP A 214 11.42 10.02 -13.93
C ASP A 214 10.37 10.87 -13.18
N ALA A 215 10.35 12.17 -13.44
CA ALA A 215 9.33 13.05 -12.90
C ALA A 215 7.94 12.75 -13.50
N PRO A 216 6.82 13.03 -12.80
CA PRO A 216 5.48 12.65 -13.25
C PRO A 216 5.11 13.25 -14.63
N LEU A 217 5.59 14.46 -14.93
CA LEU A 217 5.39 15.09 -16.23
C LEU A 217 6.13 14.39 -17.38
N ILE A 218 7.29 13.78 -17.10
CA ILE A 218 8.03 12.99 -18.09
C ILE A 218 7.27 11.71 -18.40
N TRP A 219 6.71 11.05 -17.38
CA TRP A 219 5.83 9.91 -17.57
C TRP A 219 4.60 10.27 -18.41
N LEU A 220 3.93 11.37 -18.07
CA LEU A 220 2.76 11.82 -18.82
C LEU A 220 3.08 12.06 -20.31
N ALA A 221 4.19 12.75 -20.60
CA ALA A 221 4.61 13.01 -21.98
C ALA A 221 4.84 11.70 -22.76
N LYS A 222 5.47 10.70 -22.14
CA LYS A 222 5.67 9.38 -22.77
C LYS A 222 4.36 8.65 -23.02
N ILE A 223 3.44 8.67 -22.05
CA ILE A 223 2.11 8.05 -22.19
C ILE A 223 1.33 8.73 -23.32
N GLN A 224 1.35 10.06 -23.38
CA GLN A 224 0.68 10.83 -24.43
C GLN A 224 1.26 10.56 -25.82
N ASN A 225 2.57 10.36 -25.94
CA ASN A 225 3.20 9.95 -27.20
C ASN A 225 2.77 8.54 -27.67
N ARG A 226 2.32 7.69 -26.73
CA ARG A 226 1.74 6.37 -27.03
C ARG A 226 0.20 6.41 -27.10
N ALA A 227 -0.45 7.54 -26.88
CA ALA A 227 -1.90 7.62 -26.67
C ALA A 227 -2.73 7.29 -27.93
N GLU A 228 -2.18 7.41 -29.13
CA GLU A 228 -2.85 6.96 -30.35
C GLU A 228 -3.12 5.44 -30.34
N PHE A 229 -2.26 4.62 -29.70
CA PHE A 229 -2.47 3.17 -29.55
C PHE A 229 -3.71 2.83 -28.72
N SER A 230 -4.12 3.74 -27.84
CA SER A 230 -5.26 3.53 -26.95
C SER A 230 -6.60 3.87 -27.59
N LYS A 231 -6.63 4.68 -28.65
CA LYS A 231 -7.89 5.16 -29.23
C LYS A 231 -8.67 3.97 -29.82
N GLN A 232 -9.84 3.71 -29.23
CA GLN A 232 -10.88 2.79 -29.71
C GLN A 232 -10.68 1.29 -29.40
N GLN A 233 -9.71 0.92 -28.57
CA GLN A 233 -9.62 -0.46 -28.07
C GLN A 233 -10.63 -0.65 -26.94
N ARG A 234 -11.61 -1.54 -27.14
CA ARG A 234 -12.54 -1.92 -26.08
C ARG A 234 -11.84 -2.94 -25.18
N TYR A 235 -11.64 -2.59 -23.92
CA TYR A 235 -11.21 -3.58 -22.94
C TYR A 235 -12.40 -4.47 -22.56
N THR A 236 -12.29 -5.77 -22.82
CA THR A 236 -13.40 -6.73 -22.70
C THR A 236 -13.36 -7.54 -21.42
N GLN A 237 -12.25 -7.55 -20.68
CA GLN A 237 -12.19 -8.26 -19.41
C GLN A 237 -13.01 -7.53 -18.35
N THR A 238 -13.78 -8.31 -17.60
CA THR A 238 -14.56 -7.83 -16.46
C THR A 238 -13.75 -8.01 -15.20
N PHE A 239 -13.74 -6.98 -14.37
CA PHE A 239 -13.17 -7.02 -13.03
C PHE A 239 -14.25 -6.55 -12.05
N ASP A 240 -14.44 -7.34 -11.00
CA ASP A 240 -15.38 -7.09 -9.90
C ASP A 240 -14.85 -7.72 -8.60
N GLY A 241 -15.69 -7.74 -7.57
CA GLY A 241 -15.33 -8.15 -6.22
C GLY A 241 -14.89 -6.98 -5.35
N ASP A 242 -14.28 -7.31 -4.21
CA ASP A 242 -13.61 -6.32 -3.37
C ASP A 242 -12.21 -5.98 -3.92
N HIS A 243 -11.57 -5.01 -3.29
CA HIS A 243 -10.21 -4.56 -3.63
C HIS A 243 -9.15 -5.19 -2.73
N SER A 244 -9.41 -6.39 -2.16
CA SER A 244 -8.39 -7.11 -1.37
C SER A 244 -7.10 -7.28 -2.18
N ASP A 245 -7.23 -7.71 -3.44
CA ASP A 245 -6.15 -7.71 -4.45
C ASP A 245 -6.22 -6.49 -5.38
N SER A 246 -5.05 -5.99 -5.79
CA SER A 246 -4.94 -4.94 -6.80
C SER A 246 -5.37 -5.44 -8.20
N LEU A 247 -5.75 -4.52 -9.10
CA LEU A 247 -6.01 -4.88 -10.51
C LEU A 247 -4.78 -5.49 -11.19
N LEU A 248 -3.58 -5.09 -10.77
CA LEU A 248 -2.33 -5.64 -11.30
C LEU A 248 -2.19 -7.12 -10.93
N GLU A 249 -2.42 -7.47 -9.67
CA GLU A 249 -2.41 -8.86 -9.20
C GLU A 249 -3.48 -9.68 -9.91
N LYS A 250 -4.73 -9.19 -9.92
CA LYS A 250 -5.84 -9.87 -10.61
C LYS A 250 -5.52 -10.11 -12.08
N TRP A 251 -4.94 -9.13 -12.78
CA TRP A 251 -4.55 -9.28 -14.19
C TRP A 251 -3.43 -10.31 -14.38
N LEU A 252 -2.40 -10.30 -13.54
CA LEU A 252 -1.30 -11.27 -13.63
C LEU A 252 -1.79 -12.71 -13.38
N MET A 253 -2.64 -12.90 -12.36
CA MET A 253 -3.21 -14.20 -12.01
C MET A 253 -4.18 -14.72 -13.08
N PHE A 254 -5.06 -13.85 -13.61
CA PHE A 254 -6.02 -14.23 -14.67
C PHE A 254 -5.32 -14.78 -15.91
N ASN A 255 -4.14 -14.25 -16.24
CA ASN A 255 -3.34 -14.69 -17.39
C ASN A 255 -2.38 -15.85 -17.06
N SER A 256 -2.48 -16.46 -15.87
CA SER A 256 -1.61 -17.55 -15.41
C SER A 256 -0.11 -17.22 -15.50
N TYR A 257 0.26 -15.96 -15.28
CA TYR A 257 1.66 -15.56 -15.30
C TYR A 257 2.37 -15.95 -13.99
N GLU A 258 3.63 -16.35 -14.13
CA GLU A 258 4.48 -16.62 -12.97
C GLU A 258 4.70 -15.34 -12.16
N LEU A 259 4.41 -15.44 -10.85
CA LEU A 259 4.60 -14.35 -9.90
C LEU A 259 5.90 -14.57 -9.12
N ILE A 260 6.76 -13.56 -9.15
CA ILE A 260 8.03 -13.62 -8.44
C ILE A 260 7.80 -13.24 -6.98
N ALA A 261 8.31 -14.06 -6.07
CA ALA A 261 8.24 -13.80 -4.64
C ALA A 261 8.84 -12.42 -4.26
N GLY A 262 8.16 -11.74 -3.37
CA GLY A 262 8.52 -10.44 -2.81
C GLY A 262 8.40 -10.43 -1.28
N LEU A 263 8.33 -9.23 -0.71
CA LEU A 263 8.37 -8.99 0.73
C LEU A 263 7.24 -8.06 1.22
N ASP A 264 6.50 -7.44 0.30
CA ASP A 264 5.52 -6.41 0.62
C ASP A 264 4.11 -7.00 0.70
N TRP A 265 3.44 -6.84 1.83
CA TRP A 265 2.08 -7.34 2.02
C TRP A 265 1.06 -6.56 1.18
N GLU A 266 1.31 -5.27 0.85
CA GLU A 266 0.47 -4.49 -0.08
C GLU A 266 0.47 -5.07 -1.50
N GLN A 267 1.42 -5.97 -1.80
CA GLN A 267 1.62 -6.66 -3.07
C GLN A 267 1.45 -8.18 -2.91
N SER A 268 0.72 -8.63 -1.87
CA SER A 268 0.51 -10.05 -1.54
C SER A 268 1.80 -10.87 -1.44
N TYR A 269 2.90 -10.24 -1.02
CA TYR A 269 4.25 -10.79 -1.00
C TYR A 269 4.79 -11.23 -2.36
N TYR A 270 4.39 -10.54 -3.44
CA TYR A 270 5.00 -10.63 -4.76
C TYR A 270 5.81 -9.38 -5.08
N ASN A 271 6.82 -9.54 -5.93
CA ASN A 271 7.49 -8.42 -6.58
C ASN A 271 6.72 -8.13 -7.88
N LEU A 272 5.65 -7.34 -7.78
CA LEU A 272 4.77 -7.06 -8.92
C LEU A 272 5.47 -6.31 -10.06
N PRO A 273 6.36 -5.32 -9.82
CA PRO A 273 7.11 -4.68 -10.90
C PRO A 273 7.92 -5.67 -11.73
N LEU A 274 8.63 -6.59 -11.06
CA LEU A 274 9.44 -7.59 -11.75
C LEU A 274 8.55 -8.62 -12.47
N SER A 275 7.50 -9.11 -11.79
CA SER A 275 6.54 -10.08 -12.35
C SER A 275 5.87 -9.54 -13.62
N ALA A 276 5.45 -8.26 -13.60
CA ALA A 276 4.85 -7.57 -14.72
C ALA A 276 5.82 -7.39 -15.89
N SER A 277 7.07 -6.98 -15.62
CA SER A 277 8.07 -6.73 -16.65
C SER A 277 8.36 -7.95 -17.53
N LEU A 278 8.24 -9.15 -16.98
CA LEU A 278 8.45 -10.41 -17.71
C LEU A 278 7.33 -10.74 -18.71
N GLN A 279 6.18 -10.04 -18.65
CA GLN A 279 5.01 -10.38 -19.46
C GLN A 279 4.76 -9.39 -20.60
N ILE A 280 5.55 -8.32 -20.71
CA ILE A 280 5.29 -7.22 -21.65
C ILE A 280 5.19 -7.69 -23.10
N GLU A 281 6.08 -8.59 -23.52
CA GLU A 281 6.09 -9.15 -24.88
C GLU A 281 4.89 -10.07 -25.16
N LYS A 282 4.23 -10.58 -24.11
CA LYS A 282 3.05 -11.47 -24.21
C LYS A 282 1.74 -10.69 -24.19
N MET A 283 1.77 -9.39 -23.88
CA MET A 283 0.56 -8.58 -23.77
C MET A 283 -0.12 -8.38 -25.13
N SER A 284 -1.44 -8.53 -25.15
CA SER A 284 -2.24 -8.12 -26.30
C SER A 284 -2.25 -6.60 -26.45
N ASP A 285 -2.58 -6.09 -27.63
CA ASP A 285 -2.73 -4.63 -27.84
C ASP A 285 -3.81 -4.02 -26.94
N SER A 286 -4.86 -4.80 -26.62
CA SER A 286 -5.91 -4.37 -25.69
C SER A 286 -5.37 -4.24 -24.26
N ASP A 287 -4.52 -5.17 -23.81
CA ASP A 287 -3.86 -5.07 -22.49
C ASP A 287 -2.91 -3.87 -22.43
N LYS A 288 -2.13 -3.65 -23.49
CA LYS A 288 -1.22 -2.49 -23.59
C LYS A 288 -2.02 -1.18 -23.53
N ALA A 289 -3.10 -1.07 -24.30
CA ALA A 289 -3.99 0.09 -24.27
C ALA A 289 -4.63 0.30 -22.88
N PHE A 290 -5.06 -0.79 -22.23
CA PHE A 290 -5.59 -0.76 -20.87
C PHE A 290 -4.58 -0.18 -19.88
N TRP A 291 -3.37 -0.73 -19.82
CA TRP A 291 -2.36 -0.28 -18.85
C TRP A 291 -1.84 1.13 -19.14
N LEU A 292 -1.78 1.56 -20.40
CA LEU A 292 -1.52 2.96 -20.76
C LEU A 292 -2.60 3.91 -20.21
N ALA A 293 -3.88 3.56 -20.36
CA ALA A 293 -4.99 4.35 -19.83
C ALA A 293 -5.01 4.36 -18.28
N MET A 294 -4.65 3.24 -17.65
CA MET A 294 -4.50 3.16 -16.19
C MET A 294 -3.38 4.08 -15.70
N MET A 295 -2.19 4.06 -16.30
CA MET A 295 -1.08 4.96 -15.95
C MET A 295 -1.42 6.45 -16.13
N GLU A 296 -2.10 6.82 -17.22
CA GLU A 296 -2.57 8.21 -17.42
C GLU A 296 -3.53 8.63 -16.30
N THR A 297 -4.47 7.74 -15.96
CA THR A 297 -5.49 8.01 -14.94
C THR A 297 -4.89 8.08 -13.53
N ASP A 298 -3.90 7.23 -13.24
CA ASP A 298 -3.12 7.22 -12.01
C ASP A 298 -2.41 8.56 -11.79
N LEU A 299 -1.66 9.05 -12.79
CA LEU A 299 -1.06 10.39 -12.77
C LEU A 299 -2.13 11.49 -12.62
N GLY A 300 -3.25 11.34 -13.34
CA GLY A 300 -4.40 12.21 -13.24
C GLY A 300 -4.85 12.40 -11.79
N ILE A 301 -5.08 11.30 -11.07
CA ILE A 301 -5.53 11.28 -9.68
C ILE A 301 -4.44 11.81 -8.74
N HIS A 302 -3.26 11.20 -8.77
CA HIS A 302 -2.27 11.39 -7.71
C HIS A 302 -1.39 12.62 -7.90
N TYR A 303 -1.19 13.08 -9.14
CA TYR A 303 -0.35 14.24 -9.46
C TYR A 303 -1.17 15.46 -9.94
N HIS A 304 -2.15 15.27 -10.83
CA HIS A 304 -2.95 16.37 -11.39
C HIS A 304 -4.25 16.69 -10.65
N ALA A 305 -4.51 16.00 -9.54
CA ALA A 305 -5.69 16.23 -8.72
C ALA A 305 -7.03 16.05 -9.45
N TRP A 306 -7.09 15.12 -10.41
CA TRP A 306 -8.35 14.76 -11.04
C TRP A 306 -9.35 14.28 -9.99
N THR A 307 -10.56 14.81 -10.12
CA THR A 307 -11.75 14.28 -9.45
C THR A 307 -12.03 12.86 -9.92
N VAL A 308 -12.76 12.09 -9.09
CA VAL A 308 -13.25 10.74 -9.45
C VAL A 308 -13.97 10.76 -10.80
N GLN A 309 -14.78 11.79 -11.07
CA GLN A 309 -15.51 11.89 -12.33
C GLN A 309 -14.58 12.11 -13.53
N GLN A 310 -13.55 12.95 -13.41
CA GLN A 310 -12.56 13.15 -14.48
C GLN A 310 -11.78 11.87 -14.77
N ALA A 311 -11.37 11.15 -13.72
CA ALA A 311 -10.69 9.87 -13.84
C ALA A 311 -11.56 8.81 -14.55
N LYS A 312 -12.83 8.68 -14.16
CA LYS A 312 -13.79 7.78 -14.84
C LYS A 312 -13.97 8.13 -16.32
N VAL A 313 -14.16 9.42 -16.62
CA VAL A 313 -14.32 9.90 -18.00
C VAL A 313 -13.07 9.60 -18.84
N ASN A 314 -11.88 9.69 -18.27
CA ASN A 314 -10.65 9.31 -18.98
C ASN A 314 -10.68 7.84 -19.39
N LEU A 315 -10.93 6.93 -18.45
CA LEU A 315 -10.98 5.49 -18.73
C LEU A 315 -12.09 5.13 -19.73
N GLN A 316 -13.26 5.74 -19.60
CA GLN A 316 -14.38 5.56 -20.54
C GLN A 316 -14.01 6.01 -21.96
N LYS A 317 -13.32 7.15 -22.11
CA LYS A 317 -12.92 7.68 -23.41
C LYS A 317 -11.76 6.91 -24.04
N ARG A 318 -10.78 6.50 -23.24
CA ARG A 318 -9.58 5.81 -23.72
C ARG A 318 -9.89 4.38 -24.13
N ILE A 319 -10.59 3.61 -23.29
CA ILE A 319 -10.69 2.15 -23.44
C ILE A 319 -12.13 1.61 -23.35
N GLN A 320 -13.13 2.50 -23.48
CA GLN A 320 -14.56 2.16 -23.54
C GLN A 320 -15.06 1.33 -22.34
N MET A 321 -14.51 1.55 -21.15
CA MET A 321 -15.02 0.92 -19.92
C MET A 321 -16.48 1.31 -19.67
N SER A 322 -17.26 0.36 -19.14
CA SER A 322 -18.57 0.68 -18.55
C SER A 322 -18.43 1.58 -17.31
N ASP A 323 -19.52 2.20 -16.86
CA ASP A 323 -19.49 3.03 -15.66
C ASP A 323 -19.05 2.26 -14.41
N LYS A 324 -19.51 1.01 -14.26
CA LYS A 324 -19.12 0.10 -13.17
C LYS A 324 -17.62 -0.21 -13.20
N GLN A 325 -17.09 -0.57 -14.38
CA GLN A 325 -15.66 -0.83 -14.55
C GLN A 325 -14.83 0.43 -14.28
N ALA A 326 -15.22 1.57 -14.82
CA ALA A 326 -14.49 2.82 -14.60
C ALA A 326 -14.49 3.22 -13.11
N ALA A 327 -15.61 3.03 -12.40
CA ALA A 327 -15.69 3.28 -10.97
C ALA A 327 -14.74 2.35 -10.18
N TYR A 328 -14.79 1.05 -10.45
CA TYR A 328 -13.90 0.07 -9.84
C TYR A 328 -12.43 0.40 -10.11
N ALA A 329 -12.06 0.69 -11.35
CA ALA A 329 -10.68 1.00 -11.71
C ALA A 329 -10.16 2.27 -11.02
N VAL A 330 -11.00 3.30 -10.87
CA VAL A 330 -10.63 4.52 -10.14
C VAL A 330 -10.44 4.26 -8.65
N GLU A 331 -11.32 3.47 -8.01
CA GLU A 331 -11.14 3.05 -6.62
C GLU A 331 -9.83 2.26 -6.46
N ASN A 332 -9.55 1.35 -7.38
CA ASN A 332 -8.32 0.56 -7.35
C ASN A 332 -7.07 1.43 -7.45
N LEU A 333 -7.06 2.44 -8.34
CA LEU A 333 -5.95 3.39 -8.45
C LEU A 333 -5.76 4.21 -7.17
N VAL A 334 -6.85 4.53 -6.46
CA VAL A 334 -6.78 5.24 -5.17
C VAL A 334 -6.18 4.35 -4.07
N TYR A 335 -6.55 3.07 -4.03
CA TYR A 335 -6.00 2.11 -3.05
C TYR A 335 -4.57 1.68 -3.36
N PHE A 336 -4.23 1.56 -4.64
CA PHE A 336 -2.95 1.02 -5.13
C PHE A 336 -2.21 2.04 -6.02
N PRO A 337 -1.83 3.21 -5.48
CA PRO A 337 -1.19 4.28 -6.25
C PRO A 337 0.10 3.79 -6.92
N ALA A 338 0.26 4.15 -8.20
CA ALA A 338 1.37 3.80 -9.06
C ALA A 338 1.55 2.30 -9.38
N PHE A 339 0.68 1.39 -8.92
CA PHE A 339 0.81 -0.03 -9.29
C PHE A 339 0.75 -0.21 -10.82
N SER A 340 -0.06 0.61 -11.50
CA SER A 340 -0.13 0.65 -12.97
C SER A 340 1.22 0.87 -13.67
N PHE A 341 2.18 1.51 -12.99
CA PHE A 341 3.53 1.75 -13.52
C PHE A 341 4.44 0.53 -13.53
N ALA A 342 4.00 -0.62 -13.01
CA ALA A 342 4.70 -1.90 -13.21
C ALA A 342 4.95 -2.21 -14.71
N PHE A 343 4.13 -1.65 -15.61
CA PHE A 343 4.28 -1.75 -17.06
C PHE A 343 4.93 -0.51 -17.71
N ALA A 344 5.67 0.32 -16.96
CA ALA A 344 6.28 1.54 -17.51
C ALA A 344 7.24 1.29 -18.69
N GLN A 345 7.80 0.09 -18.82
CA GLN A 345 8.63 -0.28 -19.97
C GLN A 345 7.86 -0.28 -21.30
N LEU A 346 6.51 -0.35 -21.29
CA LEU A 346 5.68 -0.08 -22.49
C LEU A 346 5.96 1.28 -23.12
N LEU A 347 6.48 2.22 -22.32
CA LEU A 347 6.76 3.59 -22.72
C LEU A 347 8.16 3.76 -23.31
N ASP A 348 9.03 2.76 -23.23
CA ASP A 348 10.35 2.82 -23.83
C ASP A 348 10.25 2.64 -25.35
N ASN A 349 11.11 3.31 -26.11
CA ASN A 349 11.05 3.38 -27.59
C ASN A 349 11.41 2.05 -28.32
N LYS A 350 11.40 0.90 -27.63
CA LYS A 350 11.92 -0.38 -28.13
C LYS A 350 10.90 -1.52 -28.09
N LEU A 351 9.64 -1.23 -28.38
CA LEU A 351 8.63 -2.24 -28.73
C LEU A 351 8.24 -2.08 -30.19
#